data_AF-A0AA42X512-F1
#
_entry.id   AF-A0AA42X512-F1
#
_cell.length_a   1.000
_cell.length_b   1.000
_cell.length_c   1.000
_cell.angle_alpha   90.00
_cell.angle_beta   90.00
_cell.angle_gamma   90.00
#
_symmetry.space_group_name_H-M   'P 1'
#
loop_
_entity.id
_entity.type
_entity.pdbx_description
1 polymer ?
#
loop_
_entity_poly.entity_id
_entity_poly.type
_entity_poly.pdbx_seq_one_letter_code
_entity_poly.pdbx_strand_id
1 'polypeptide(L)'
;MNKPAARISALSLSLMLLAGCATTSLTSAPESPAQSQALALIEQGKPRDAALQLEALAATLKGGARSNALADAAWAWHLAGDSARARSLLGQLTARQLSGASLQRYQLTGAELALADKQPAQALALLKEQGDNVFPALRTRWHVARANALQGTGDAFGAATERARAHASLTGSARSENQAAIAGLLGTLDDATLRSRAAALPANDPLYNFAGRALIARGLPLPRPFDRDGAAQFDTSKRPPAMSDGYRPPAKLAVLLPLSGRLATAAQPVRDGLLAAYYGETRRRPDINFIDTAGTPAGALAAYDKAVASGADFVVGPLGRDEVDAVYGRQQLQVPVLALNRGKDAPPAGSAGFSLAPEDDGIVAAEYLRGRERGKALVINSADDTGRRAAAAFAQRFAQRGGQVVATVGVSDAVGDVGAQVRNAGQVDAVFLAVRAPQARLLAPQLALAGAGGATRVGTSQLTVGSGKVEEDVALDGIVYPNEAWNVRSVSGLPSASQVASTLPSARGAAGRLFAFGADAWKITAYLDKLSNEGGLDGATGTLFLDSNGNILRQPAWSTFNGGRPMPIVGGR
;
A
#
# COMPACT_ATOMS: atom_id res chain seq x y z
N MET A 1 -22.35 61.79 61.07
CA MET A 1 -21.78 61.36 62.36
C MET A 1 -22.25 59.94 62.67
N ASN A 2 -21.29 59.03 62.63
CA ASN A 2 -21.14 57.71 63.25
C ASN A 2 -22.22 57.03 64.13
N LYS A 3 -22.28 55.71 63.87
CA LYS A 3 -22.55 54.53 64.75
C LYS A 3 -24.02 54.07 64.96
N PRO A 4 -24.26 52.79 65.34
CA PRO A 4 -23.51 51.54 65.05
C PRO A 4 -24.40 50.27 64.83
N ALA A 5 -23.74 49.14 64.48
CA ALA A 5 -23.85 47.73 64.96
C ALA A 5 -25.23 47.07 65.27
N ALA A 6 -25.46 45.75 65.23
CA ALA A 6 -24.84 44.53 64.68
C ALA A 6 -25.74 43.32 65.09
N ARG A 7 -25.56 42.16 64.42
CA ARG A 7 -25.82 40.76 64.88
C ARG A 7 -27.27 40.24 64.94
N ILE A 8 -27.62 38.95 64.82
CA ILE A 8 -27.07 37.65 64.34
C ILE A 8 -28.25 36.63 64.36
N SER A 9 -28.27 35.70 63.39
CA SER A 9 -28.83 34.31 63.36
C SER A 9 -30.20 33.88 63.93
N ALA A 10 -30.97 33.16 63.09
CA ALA A 10 -31.34 31.71 63.20
C ALA A 10 -32.66 31.45 62.43
N LEU A 11 -32.66 30.64 61.35
CA LEU A 11 -33.19 29.25 61.31
C LEU A 11 -34.68 29.14 61.74
N SER A 12 -35.67 28.59 61.01
CA SER A 12 -35.70 27.64 59.89
C SER A 12 -37.14 27.50 59.36
N LEU A 13 -37.26 26.86 58.18
CA LEU A 13 -38.36 26.01 57.71
C LEU A 13 -39.71 26.64 57.34
N SER A 14 -40.04 26.59 56.04
CA SER A 14 -41.34 26.12 55.53
C SER A 14 -41.29 25.91 54.01
N LEU A 15 -41.72 24.70 53.61
CA LEU A 15 -41.93 24.19 52.25
C LEU A 15 -42.87 25.09 51.41
N MET A 16 -42.66 25.17 50.09
CA MET A 16 -43.56 24.55 49.09
C MET A 16 -43.20 24.88 47.62
N LEU A 17 -43.24 23.81 46.80
CA LEU A 17 -43.73 23.72 45.41
C LEU A 17 -43.07 24.59 44.33
N LEU A 18 -42.15 23.97 43.58
CA LEU A 18 -42.05 24.17 42.14
C LEU A 18 -41.96 22.81 41.45
N ALA A 19 -43.04 22.47 40.73
CA ALA A 19 -43.09 21.37 39.78
C ALA A 19 -42.10 21.66 38.65
N GLY A 20 -40.98 20.93 38.62
CA GLY A 20 -40.09 20.87 37.47
C GLY A 20 -40.49 19.70 36.58
N CYS A 21 -40.95 20.00 35.36
CA CYS A 21 -41.05 19.02 34.29
C CYS A 21 -39.67 18.39 34.07
N ALA A 22 -39.48 17.17 34.55
CA ALA A 22 -38.33 16.37 34.18
C ALA A 22 -38.50 16.00 32.70
N THR A 23 -37.73 16.65 31.83
CA THR A 23 -37.39 16.10 30.52
C THR A 23 -36.69 14.76 30.76
N THR A 24 -37.43 13.67 30.56
CA THR A 24 -36.92 12.31 30.58
C THR A 24 -35.99 12.13 29.38
N SER A 25 -34.70 12.42 29.59
CA SER A 25 -33.66 11.80 28.80
C SER A 25 -33.79 10.29 28.99
N LEU A 26 -34.20 9.57 27.95
CA LEU A 26 -34.19 8.11 27.90
C LEU A 26 -32.73 7.64 27.91
N THR A 27 -32.10 7.64 29.08
CA THR A 27 -30.84 6.93 29.30
C THR A 27 -31.13 5.43 29.17
N SER A 28 -30.48 4.80 28.19
CA SER A 28 -30.50 3.35 27.98
C SER A 28 -30.22 2.61 29.29
N ALA A 29 -31.03 1.60 29.63
CA ALA A 29 -30.70 0.71 30.74
C ALA A 29 -29.35 0.04 30.45
N PRO A 30 -28.34 0.16 31.34
CA PRO A 30 -27.03 -0.46 31.11
C PRO A 30 -27.14 -1.99 31.04
N GLU A 31 -26.24 -2.62 30.28
CA GLU A 31 -26.12 -4.08 30.19
C GLU A 31 -25.96 -4.66 31.62
N SER A 32 -26.69 -5.74 31.93
CA SER A 32 -26.58 -6.36 33.25
C SER A 32 -25.22 -7.05 33.42
N PRO A 33 -24.67 -7.15 34.65
CA PRO A 33 -23.39 -7.85 34.88
C PRO A 33 -23.38 -9.29 34.32
N ALA A 34 -24.50 -10.01 34.42
CA ALA A 34 -24.64 -11.35 33.87
C ALA A 34 -24.56 -11.38 32.33
N GLN A 35 -25.15 -10.38 31.67
CA GLN A 35 -25.09 -10.23 30.22
C GLN A 35 -23.67 -9.89 29.77
N SER A 36 -22.99 -8.98 30.47
CA SER A 36 -21.59 -8.63 30.19
C SER A 36 -20.65 -9.83 30.38
N GLN A 37 -20.88 -10.65 31.41
CA GLN A 37 -20.10 -11.86 31.65
C GLN A 37 -20.29 -12.90 30.53
N ALA A 38 -21.53 -13.10 30.07
CA ALA A 38 -21.79 -13.99 28.96
C ALA A 38 -21.18 -13.48 27.65
N LEU A 39 -21.23 -12.17 27.38
CA LEU A 39 -20.58 -11.55 26.22
C LEU A 39 -19.06 -11.70 26.24
N ALA A 40 -18.42 -11.67 27.42
CA ALA A 40 -16.98 -11.88 27.55
C ALA A 40 -16.51 -13.27 27.09
N LEU A 41 -17.40 -14.27 27.04
CA LEU A 41 -17.09 -15.59 26.48
C LEU A 41 -16.84 -15.54 24.97
N ILE A 42 -17.40 -14.57 24.25
CA ILE A 42 -17.15 -14.37 22.82
C ILE A 42 -15.68 -14.05 22.59
N GLU A 43 -15.12 -13.14 23.39
CA GLU A 43 -13.70 -12.75 23.32
C GLU A 43 -12.76 -13.91 23.71
N GLN A 44 -13.26 -14.88 24.47
CA GLN A 44 -12.54 -16.11 24.83
C GLN A 44 -12.66 -17.21 23.76
N GLY A 45 -13.26 -16.92 22.60
CA GLY A 45 -13.47 -17.89 21.53
C GLY A 45 -14.57 -18.92 21.82
N LYS A 46 -15.49 -18.62 22.75
CA LYS A 46 -16.60 -19.49 23.15
C LYS A 46 -17.98 -18.86 22.83
N PRO A 47 -18.25 -18.51 21.55
CA PRO A 47 -19.51 -17.85 21.19
C PRO A 47 -20.75 -18.74 21.41
N ARG A 48 -20.61 -20.06 21.33
CA ARG A 48 -21.72 -21.00 21.60
C ARG A 48 -22.13 -21.00 23.07
N ASP A 49 -21.17 -21.00 23.98
CA ASP A 49 -21.43 -20.95 25.42
C ASP A 49 -22.05 -19.59 25.80
N ALA A 50 -21.54 -18.50 25.22
CA ALA A 50 -22.13 -17.16 25.34
C ALA A 50 -23.61 -17.17 24.93
N ALA A 51 -23.92 -17.77 23.79
CA ALA A 51 -25.27 -17.82 23.25
C ALA A 51 -26.24 -18.56 24.19
N LEU A 52 -25.83 -19.73 24.71
CA LEU A 52 -26.63 -20.51 25.65
C LEU A 52 -26.88 -19.75 26.96
N GLN A 53 -25.85 -19.07 27.50
CA GLN A 53 -26.00 -18.28 28.72
C GLN A 53 -26.90 -17.05 28.52
N LEU A 54 -26.80 -16.38 27.37
CA LEU A 54 -27.65 -15.24 27.04
C LEU A 54 -29.12 -15.64 26.83
N GLU A 55 -29.39 -16.80 26.22
CA GLU A 55 -30.76 -17.33 26.13
C GLU A 55 -31.33 -17.72 27.50
N ALA A 56 -30.52 -18.39 28.34
CA ALA A 56 -30.92 -18.72 29.70
C ALA A 56 -31.21 -17.46 30.53
N LEU A 57 -30.37 -16.43 30.39
CA LEU A 57 -30.59 -15.12 31.01
C LEU A 57 -31.88 -14.49 30.50
N ALA A 58 -32.10 -14.47 29.18
CA ALA A 58 -33.31 -13.92 28.58
C ALA A 58 -34.61 -14.58 29.10
N ALA A 59 -34.56 -15.87 29.44
CA ALA A 59 -35.70 -16.59 30.02
C ALA A 59 -36.09 -16.06 31.43
N THR A 60 -35.16 -15.42 32.13
CA THR A 60 -35.40 -14.82 33.47
C THR A 60 -35.81 -13.34 33.40
N LEU A 61 -35.61 -12.68 32.26
CA LEU A 61 -35.85 -11.25 32.06
C LEU A 61 -37.24 -10.97 31.44
N LYS A 62 -37.66 -9.71 31.48
CA LYS A 62 -38.91 -9.21 30.86
C LYS A 62 -38.66 -7.92 30.07
N GLY A 63 -39.59 -7.59 29.16
CA GLY A 63 -39.56 -6.34 28.38
C GLY A 63 -38.27 -6.16 27.57
N GLY A 64 -37.80 -4.91 27.47
CA GLY A 64 -36.60 -4.57 26.69
C GLY A 64 -35.33 -5.28 27.15
N ALA A 65 -35.18 -5.60 28.44
CA ALA A 65 -34.03 -6.35 28.95
C ALA A 65 -33.98 -7.79 28.37
N ARG A 66 -35.14 -8.45 28.26
CA ARG A 66 -35.26 -9.74 27.57
C ARG A 66 -34.93 -9.61 26.09
N SER A 67 -35.47 -8.59 25.41
CA SER A 67 -35.20 -8.37 23.99
C SER A 67 -33.71 -8.12 23.72
N ASN A 68 -33.03 -7.33 24.56
CA ASN A 68 -31.60 -7.10 24.47
C ASN A 68 -30.79 -8.39 24.66
N ALA A 69 -31.11 -9.20 25.68
CA ALA A 69 -30.43 -10.48 25.90
C ALA A 69 -30.63 -11.48 24.74
N LEU A 70 -31.82 -11.53 24.14
CA LEU A 70 -32.08 -12.35 22.95
C LEU A 70 -31.35 -11.83 21.70
N ALA A 71 -31.23 -10.51 21.52
CA ALA A 71 -30.44 -9.93 20.43
C ALA A 71 -28.97 -10.31 20.54
N ASP A 72 -28.42 -10.23 21.76
CA ASP A 72 -27.03 -10.64 22.03
C ASP A 72 -26.84 -12.15 21.88
N ALA A 73 -27.83 -12.96 22.27
CA ALA A 73 -27.82 -14.40 22.02
C ALA A 73 -27.82 -14.72 20.51
N ALA A 74 -28.62 -14.01 19.72
CA ALA A 74 -28.64 -14.16 18.27
C ALA A 74 -27.27 -13.83 17.64
N TRP A 75 -26.64 -12.75 18.11
CA TRP A 75 -25.27 -12.41 17.73
C TRP A 75 -24.29 -13.54 18.07
N ALA A 76 -24.32 -14.04 19.30
CA ALA A 76 -23.44 -15.12 19.73
C ALA A 76 -23.64 -16.43 18.93
N TRP A 77 -24.89 -16.78 18.59
CA TRP A 77 -25.17 -17.93 17.69
C TRP A 77 -24.63 -17.73 16.28
N HIS A 78 -24.78 -16.52 15.74
CA HIS A 78 -24.23 -16.17 14.44
C HIS A 78 -22.70 -16.29 14.43
N LEU A 79 -22.02 -15.80 15.48
CA LEU A 79 -20.59 -15.99 15.66
C LEU A 79 -20.18 -17.45 15.83
N ALA A 80 -21.04 -18.29 16.41
CA ALA A 80 -20.84 -19.72 16.52
C ALA A 80 -21.12 -20.50 15.21
N GLY A 81 -21.53 -19.81 14.14
CA GLY A 81 -21.86 -20.41 12.85
C GLY A 81 -23.28 -20.98 12.75
N ASP A 82 -24.12 -20.83 13.79
CA ASP A 82 -25.51 -21.30 13.77
C ASP A 82 -26.46 -20.20 13.25
N SER A 83 -26.43 -20.00 11.93
CA SER A 83 -27.27 -19.00 11.28
C SER A 83 -28.77 -19.31 11.37
N ALA A 84 -29.16 -20.58 11.58
CA ALA A 84 -30.55 -20.97 11.71
C ALA A 84 -31.11 -20.51 13.06
N ARG A 85 -30.38 -20.77 14.15
CA ARG A 85 -30.77 -20.31 15.48
C ARG A 85 -30.74 -18.79 15.59
N ALA A 86 -29.72 -18.14 15.03
CA ALA A 86 -29.63 -16.68 14.97
C ALA A 86 -30.88 -16.08 14.30
N ARG A 87 -31.28 -16.56 13.11
CA ARG A 87 -32.49 -16.09 12.41
C ARG A 87 -33.76 -16.32 13.24
N SER A 88 -33.89 -17.49 13.88
CA SER A 88 -35.03 -17.81 14.73
C SER A 88 -35.18 -16.83 15.91
N LEU A 89 -34.08 -16.43 16.53
CA LEU A 89 -34.09 -15.44 17.61
C LEU A 89 -34.38 -14.03 17.09
N LEU A 90 -33.74 -13.61 15.99
CA LEU A 90 -33.99 -12.29 15.39
C LEU A 90 -35.46 -12.10 14.98
N GLY A 91 -36.11 -13.17 14.48
CA GLY A 91 -37.53 -13.14 14.10
C GLY A 91 -38.50 -12.93 15.28
N GLN A 92 -38.05 -13.12 16.51
CA GLN A 92 -38.84 -12.85 17.72
C GLN A 92 -38.74 -11.40 18.19
N LEU A 93 -37.87 -10.60 17.59
CA LEU A 93 -37.49 -9.27 18.06
C LEU A 93 -37.95 -8.17 17.11
N THR A 94 -38.20 -6.99 17.67
CA THR A 94 -38.41 -5.77 16.89
C THR A 94 -37.43 -4.69 17.33
N ALA A 95 -36.85 -3.96 16.38
CA ALA A 95 -35.79 -2.97 16.65
C ALA A 95 -36.19 -1.90 17.68
N ARG A 96 -37.49 -1.55 17.76
CA ARG A 96 -38.00 -0.55 18.73
C ARG A 96 -37.90 -1.00 20.20
N GLN A 97 -37.72 -2.29 20.45
CA GLN A 97 -37.58 -2.86 21.80
C GLN A 97 -36.13 -2.94 22.25
N LEU A 98 -35.19 -2.65 21.36
CA LEU A 98 -33.75 -2.78 21.58
C LEU A 98 -33.13 -1.40 21.80
N SER A 99 -31.98 -1.37 22.46
CA SER A 99 -31.23 -0.14 22.70
C SER A 99 -29.73 -0.41 22.80
N GLY A 100 -28.92 0.65 22.64
CA GLY A 100 -27.48 0.60 22.82
C GLY A 100 -26.77 -0.46 21.97
N ALA A 101 -25.77 -1.12 22.56
CA ALA A 101 -24.97 -2.13 21.87
C ALA A 101 -25.79 -3.34 21.40
N SER A 102 -26.82 -3.77 22.14
CA SER A 102 -27.68 -4.89 21.73
C SER A 102 -28.48 -4.59 20.46
N LEU A 103 -28.94 -3.34 20.26
CA LEU A 103 -29.56 -2.93 18.99
C LEU A 103 -28.56 -3.00 17.83
N GLN A 104 -27.32 -2.55 18.04
CA GLN A 104 -26.28 -2.60 17.01
C GLN A 104 -25.85 -4.04 16.69
N ARG A 105 -25.77 -4.93 17.69
CA ARG A 105 -25.55 -6.37 17.49
C ARG A 105 -26.70 -7.00 16.69
N TYR A 106 -27.95 -6.67 17.00
CA TYR A 106 -29.12 -7.09 16.22
C TYR A 106 -29.02 -6.65 14.75
N GLN A 107 -28.72 -5.37 14.50
CA GLN A 107 -28.59 -4.82 13.15
C GLN A 107 -27.44 -5.47 12.37
N LEU A 108 -26.27 -5.62 13.01
CA LEU A 108 -25.11 -6.24 12.40
C LEU A 108 -25.34 -7.71 12.07
N THR A 109 -25.95 -8.46 12.99
CA THR A 109 -26.31 -9.87 12.75
C THR A 109 -27.26 -10.00 11.57
N GLY A 110 -28.32 -9.20 11.55
CA GLY A 110 -29.28 -9.19 10.44
C GLY A 110 -28.63 -8.81 9.11
N ALA A 111 -27.70 -7.85 9.12
CA ALA A 111 -27.01 -7.41 7.92
C ALA A 111 -26.05 -8.47 7.37
N GLU A 112 -25.29 -9.15 8.22
CA GLU A 112 -24.38 -10.22 7.80
C GLU A 112 -25.14 -11.44 7.26
N LEU A 113 -26.29 -11.77 7.86
CA LEU A 113 -27.17 -12.80 7.33
C LEU A 113 -27.77 -12.40 5.96
N ALA A 114 -28.22 -11.15 5.82
CA ALA A 114 -28.70 -10.63 4.53
C ALA A 114 -27.61 -10.64 3.45
N LEU A 115 -26.35 -10.35 3.80
CA LEU A 115 -25.21 -10.47 2.88
C LEU A 115 -24.97 -11.92 2.44
N ALA A 116 -25.05 -12.88 3.37
CA ALA A 116 -24.96 -14.30 3.03
C ALA A 116 -26.10 -14.74 2.09
N ASP A 117 -27.28 -14.14 2.24
CA ASP A 117 -28.46 -14.38 1.40
C ASP A 117 -28.44 -13.53 0.09
N LYS A 118 -27.32 -12.87 -0.23
CA LYS A 118 -27.12 -12.01 -1.41
C LYS A 118 -28.12 -10.84 -1.49
N GLN A 119 -28.48 -10.26 -0.35
CA GLN A 119 -29.40 -9.12 -0.21
C GLN A 119 -28.66 -7.87 0.31
N PRO A 120 -27.73 -7.28 -0.47
CA PRO A 120 -26.89 -6.17 -0.01
C PRO A 120 -27.67 -4.89 0.30
N ALA A 121 -28.76 -4.61 -0.42
CA ALA A 121 -29.62 -3.45 -0.14
C ALA A 121 -30.30 -3.54 1.24
N GLN A 122 -30.71 -4.74 1.65
CA GLN A 122 -31.29 -4.97 2.98
C GLN A 122 -30.23 -4.83 4.07
N ALA A 123 -29.01 -5.34 3.85
CA ALA A 123 -27.90 -5.15 4.76
C ALA A 123 -27.59 -3.65 4.98
N LEU A 124 -27.55 -2.83 3.92
CA LEU A 124 -27.37 -1.38 4.05
C LEU A 124 -28.51 -0.70 4.80
N ALA A 125 -29.75 -1.15 4.60
CA ALA A 125 -30.90 -0.61 5.31
C ALA A 125 -30.83 -0.87 6.82
N LEU A 126 -30.12 -1.91 7.27
CA LEU A 126 -29.88 -2.20 8.68
C LEU A 126 -28.71 -1.39 9.26
N LEU A 127 -27.67 -1.12 8.46
CA LEU A 127 -26.41 -0.51 8.90
C LEU A 127 -26.38 1.02 8.74
N LYS A 128 -27.38 1.73 9.26
CA LYS A 128 -27.54 3.19 9.06
C LYS A 128 -26.58 4.05 9.89
N GLU A 129 -26.16 3.57 11.05
CA GLU A 129 -25.30 4.33 11.96
C GLU A 129 -23.90 4.55 11.39
N GLN A 130 -23.39 5.77 11.59
CA GLN A 130 -22.03 6.17 11.22
C GLN A 130 -21.03 5.67 12.27
N GLY A 131 -19.81 5.37 11.85
CA GLY A 131 -18.82 4.61 12.65
C GLY A 131 -18.53 5.14 14.06
N ASP A 132 -18.59 6.47 14.28
CA ASP A 132 -18.34 7.06 15.61
C ASP A 132 -19.44 6.74 16.62
N ASN A 133 -20.67 6.51 16.14
CA ASN A 133 -21.80 6.12 16.98
C ASN A 133 -21.88 4.59 17.19
N VAL A 134 -21.08 3.81 16.45
CA VAL A 134 -21.02 2.36 16.58
C VAL A 134 -20.14 1.98 17.77
N PHE A 135 -20.63 1.06 18.58
CA PHE A 135 -19.95 0.52 19.75
C PHE A 135 -18.54 0.03 19.37
N PRO A 136 -17.48 0.40 20.13
CA PRO A 136 -16.10 0.19 19.70
C PRO A 136 -15.78 -1.26 19.29
N ALA A 137 -16.29 -2.25 20.02
CA ALA A 137 -16.05 -3.67 19.72
C ALA A 137 -16.70 -4.13 18.40
N LEU A 138 -17.73 -3.44 17.91
CA LEU A 138 -18.43 -3.78 16.66
C LEU A 138 -17.90 -3.01 15.46
N ARG A 139 -17.19 -1.90 15.67
CA ARG A 139 -16.86 -0.91 14.64
C ARG A 139 -16.15 -1.50 13.42
N THR A 140 -15.12 -2.32 13.62
CA THR A 140 -14.37 -2.95 12.52
C THR A 140 -15.28 -3.83 11.66
N ARG A 141 -16.07 -4.68 12.30
CA ARG A 141 -16.96 -5.63 11.63
C ARG A 141 -18.15 -4.94 10.96
N TRP A 142 -18.65 -3.87 11.59
CA TRP A 142 -19.65 -2.97 11.02
C TRP A 142 -19.17 -2.35 9.70
N HIS A 143 -17.96 -1.76 9.68
CA HIS A 143 -17.37 -1.19 8.47
C HIS A 143 -17.16 -2.25 7.38
N VAL A 144 -16.70 -3.45 7.73
CA VAL A 144 -16.55 -4.55 6.75
C VAL A 144 -17.90 -4.99 6.19
N ALA A 145 -18.94 -5.12 7.01
CA ALA A 145 -20.28 -5.48 6.56
C ALA A 145 -20.88 -4.39 5.65
N ARG A 146 -20.76 -3.12 6.04
CA ARG A 146 -21.17 -1.98 5.20
C ARG A 146 -20.42 -1.96 3.87
N ALA A 147 -19.11 -2.20 3.87
CA ALA A 147 -18.32 -2.28 2.65
C ALA A 147 -18.80 -3.38 1.71
N ASN A 148 -19.03 -4.59 2.23
CA ASN A 148 -19.56 -5.71 1.44
C ASN A 148 -20.93 -5.39 0.85
N ALA A 149 -21.78 -4.70 1.61
CA ALA A 149 -23.10 -4.31 1.17
C ALA A 149 -23.05 -3.22 0.08
N LEU A 150 -22.22 -2.18 0.25
CA LEU A 150 -21.98 -1.14 -0.77
C LEU A 150 -21.40 -1.74 -2.07
N GLN A 151 -20.46 -2.68 -1.94
CA GLN A 151 -19.91 -3.39 -3.08
C GLN A 151 -20.99 -4.20 -3.81
N GLY A 152 -21.86 -4.90 -3.07
CA GLY A 152 -22.98 -5.66 -3.62
C GLY A 152 -24.04 -4.79 -4.31
N THR A 153 -24.18 -3.52 -3.93
CA THR A 153 -25.04 -2.54 -4.62
C THR A 153 -24.33 -1.75 -5.72
N GLY A 154 -23.04 -2.03 -5.99
CA GLY A 154 -22.27 -1.39 -7.05
C GLY A 154 -21.55 -0.09 -6.65
N ASP A 155 -21.62 0.35 -5.39
CA ASP A 155 -20.88 1.52 -4.91
C ASP A 155 -19.45 1.15 -4.51
N ALA A 156 -18.56 1.07 -5.51
CA ALA A 156 -17.17 0.68 -5.31
C ALA A 156 -16.38 1.68 -4.45
N PHE A 157 -16.59 2.98 -4.63
CA PHE A 157 -15.87 4.01 -3.87
C PHE A 157 -16.34 4.07 -2.41
N GLY A 158 -17.65 3.98 -2.17
CA GLY A 158 -18.20 3.87 -0.82
C GLY A 158 -17.72 2.61 -0.12
N ALA A 159 -17.69 1.47 -0.81
CA ALA A 159 -17.13 0.23 -0.28
C ALA A 159 -15.65 0.38 0.11
N ALA A 160 -14.85 1.01 -0.75
CA ALA A 160 -13.42 1.25 -0.47
C ALA A 160 -13.24 2.15 0.75
N THR A 161 -14.10 3.17 0.91
CA THR A 161 -14.11 4.09 2.05
C THR A 161 -14.35 3.34 3.36
N GLU A 162 -15.38 2.49 3.41
CA GLU A 162 -15.70 1.69 4.60
C GLU A 162 -14.58 0.68 4.92
N ARG A 163 -13.99 0.03 3.91
CA ARG A 163 -12.83 -0.84 4.11
C ARG A 163 -11.61 -0.10 4.65
N ALA A 164 -11.36 1.12 4.18
CA ALA A 164 -10.24 1.92 4.64
C ALA A 164 -10.40 2.31 6.12
N ARG A 165 -11.62 2.64 6.56
CA ARG A 165 -11.96 2.88 7.97
C ARG A 165 -11.73 1.64 8.86
N ALA A 166 -12.03 0.45 8.34
CA ALA A 166 -11.74 -0.80 9.06
C ALA A 166 -10.24 -1.14 9.11
N HIS A 167 -9.44 -0.64 8.17
CA HIS A 167 -8.10 -1.16 7.89
C HIS A 167 -7.13 -1.06 9.08
N ALA A 168 -7.17 0.05 9.84
CA ALA A 168 -6.24 0.28 10.95
C ALA A 168 -6.35 -0.80 12.05
N SER A 169 -7.57 -1.31 12.29
CA SER A 169 -7.86 -2.33 13.31
C SER A 169 -7.62 -3.76 12.85
N LEU A 170 -7.36 -3.99 11.55
CA LEU A 170 -7.11 -5.31 11.00
C LEU A 170 -5.62 -5.68 11.11
N THR A 171 -5.36 -6.97 11.32
CA THR A 171 -4.02 -7.56 11.41
C THR A 171 -3.90 -8.82 10.55
N GLY A 172 -2.69 -9.31 10.33
CA GLY A 172 -2.43 -10.58 9.64
C GLY A 172 -3.04 -10.66 8.23
N SER A 173 -3.59 -11.83 7.88
CA SER A 173 -4.22 -12.07 6.57
C SER A 173 -5.40 -11.13 6.31
N ALA A 174 -6.24 -10.88 7.31
CA ALA A 174 -7.41 -10.01 7.18
C ALA A 174 -7.02 -8.58 6.74
N ARG A 175 -5.88 -8.06 7.23
CA ARG A 175 -5.37 -6.74 6.81
C ARG A 175 -4.94 -6.75 5.34
N SER A 176 -4.19 -7.78 4.94
CA SER A 176 -3.68 -7.94 3.56
C SER A 176 -4.81 -8.16 2.55
N GLU A 177 -5.80 -8.99 2.90
CA GLU A 177 -7.01 -9.21 2.11
C GLU A 177 -7.82 -7.92 1.97
N ASN A 178 -7.99 -7.17 3.06
CA ASN A 178 -8.71 -5.89 3.01
C ASN A 178 -7.97 -4.85 2.15
N GLN A 179 -6.64 -4.79 2.22
CA GLN A 179 -5.84 -3.94 1.32
C GLN A 179 -6.02 -4.34 -0.15
N ALA A 180 -6.01 -5.64 -0.46
CA ALA A 180 -6.26 -6.13 -1.82
C ALA A 180 -7.68 -5.79 -2.29
N ALA A 181 -8.68 -5.88 -1.40
CA ALA A 181 -10.06 -5.52 -1.71
C ALA A 181 -10.22 -4.02 -1.98
N ILE A 182 -9.58 -3.14 -1.19
CA ILE A 182 -9.55 -1.70 -1.47
C ILE A 182 -8.92 -1.42 -2.84
N ALA A 183 -7.78 -2.05 -3.14
CA ALA A 183 -7.10 -1.87 -4.42
C ALA A 183 -7.95 -2.35 -5.62
N GLY A 184 -8.69 -3.45 -5.46
CA GLY A 184 -9.65 -3.95 -6.45
C GLY A 184 -10.82 -3.00 -6.67
N LEU A 185 -11.43 -2.50 -5.59
CA LEU A 185 -12.54 -1.54 -5.65
C LEU A 185 -12.15 -0.21 -6.30
N LEU A 186 -10.98 0.34 -5.96
CA LEU A 186 -10.45 1.51 -6.65
C LEU A 186 -10.03 1.19 -8.10
N GLY A 187 -9.68 -0.07 -8.36
CA GLY A 187 -9.33 -0.61 -9.67
C GLY A 187 -10.46 -0.57 -10.70
N THR A 188 -11.72 -0.64 -10.26
CA THR A 188 -12.89 -0.61 -11.15
C THR A 188 -13.29 0.80 -11.59
N LEU A 189 -12.80 1.83 -10.91
CA LEU A 189 -13.08 3.23 -11.26
C LEU A 189 -12.28 3.65 -12.49
N ASP A 190 -12.90 4.44 -13.37
CA ASP A 190 -12.19 5.16 -14.42
C ASP A 190 -11.25 6.24 -13.84
N ASP A 191 -10.30 6.70 -14.65
CA ASP A 191 -9.26 7.63 -14.22
C ASP A 191 -9.81 9.00 -13.81
N ALA A 192 -10.86 9.49 -14.48
CA ALA A 192 -11.47 10.78 -14.17
C ALA A 192 -12.18 10.73 -12.83
N THR A 193 -12.96 9.66 -12.59
CA THR A 193 -13.66 9.40 -11.33
C THR A 193 -12.67 9.21 -10.19
N LEU A 194 -11.65 8.36 -10.35
CA LEU A 194 -10.63 8.12 -9.32
C LEU A 194 -9.93 9.43 -8.92
N ARG A 195 -9.49 10.23 -9.91
CA ARG A 195 -8.82 11.51 -9.66
C ARG A 195 -9.72 12.51 -8.95
N SER A 196 -10.95 12.69 -9.43
CA SER A 196 -11.91 13.63 -8.86
C SER A 196 -12.27 13.27 -7.42
N ARG A 197 -12.60 11.99 -7.18
CA ARG A 197 -12.96 11.49 -5.85
C ARG A 197 -11.80 11.54 -4.86
N ALA A 198 -10.59 11.19 -5.30
CA ALA A 198 -9.40 11.27 -4.44
C ALA A 198 -9.07 12.71 -4.04
N ALA A 199 -9.20 13.67 -4.95
CA ALA A 199 -8.98 15.08 -4.67
C ALA A 199 -10.01 15.68 -3.69
N ALA A 200 -11.22 15.11 -3.65
CA ALA A 200 -12.29 15.55 -2.75
C ALA A 200 -12.18 14.97 -1.32
N LEU A 201 -11.27 14.02 -1.08
CA LEU A 201 -11.08 13.43 0.25
C LEU A 201 -10.40 14.46 1.19
N PRO A 202 -10.91 14.64 2.43
CA PRO A 202 -10.31 15.54 3.39
C PRO A 202 -8.91 15.08 3.80
N ALA A 203 -8.15 15.99 4.42
CA ALA A 203 -6.86 15.65 5.03
C ALA A 203 -7.03 14.53 6.06
N ASN A 204 -6.12 13.56 6.06
CA ASN A 204 -6.13 12.38 6.92
C ASN A 204 -7.33 11.43 6.73
N ASP A 205 -8.03 11.50 5.59
CA ASP A 205 -9.04 10.49 5.27
C ASP A 205 -8.39 9.10 5.12
N PRO A 206 -8.91 8.05 5.79
CA PRO A 206 -8.33 6.71 5.71
C PRO A 206 -8.18 6.15 4.30
N LEU A 207 -9.04 6.56 3.35
CA LEU A 207 -8.99 6.08 1.96
C LEU A 207 -7.92 6.80 1.13
N TYR A 208 -7.53 8.02 1.49
CA TYR A 208 -6.72 8.88 0.64
C TYR A 208 -5.40 8.21 0.22
N ASN A 209 -4.70 7.58 1.16
CA ASN A 209 -3.43 6.92 0.88
C ASN A 209 -3.58 5.70 -0.06
N PHE A 210 -4.71 5.00 -0.02
CA PHE A 210 -4.97 3.92 -0.99
C PHE A 210 -5.29 4.48 -2.38
N ALA A 211 -6.09 5.55 -2.43
CA ALA A 211 -6.40 6.24 -3.69
C ALA A 211 -5.15 6.86 -4.33
N GLY A 212 -4.27 7.48 -3.54
CA GLY A 212 -2.99 8.01 -3.99
C GLY A 212 -2.11 6.95 -4.64
N ARG A 213 -1.99 5.76 -4.04
CA ARG A 213 -1.24 4.64 -4.64
C ARG A 213 -1.86 4.18 -5.97
N ALA A 214 -3.18 4.12 -6.05
CA ALA A 214 -3.88 3.78 -7.29
C ALA A 214 -3.65 4.84 -8.38
N LEU A 215 -3.59 6.12 -8.04
CA LEU A 215 -3.25 7.20 -8.98
C LEU A 215 -1.82 7.06 -9.51
N ILE A 216 -0.83 6.90 -8.61
CA ILE A 216 0.58 6.74 -9.01
C ILE A 216 0.78 5.52 -9.91
N ALA A 217 0.17 4.38 -9.58
CA ALA A 217 0.27 3.17 -10.39
C ALA A 217 -0.24 3.38 -11.84
N ARG A 218 -1.24 4.25 -12.02
CA ARG A 218 -1.81 4.64 -13.33
C ARG A 218 -1.09 5.80 -14.01
N GLY A 219 -0.03 6.33 -13.39
CA GLY A 219 0.64 7.54 -13.87
C GLY A 219 -0.26 8.78 -13.88
N LEU A 220 -1.19 8.86 -12.91
CA LEU A 220 -2.05 10.02 -12.69
C LEU A 220 -1.42 10.96 -11.65
N PRO A 221 -1.62 12.28 -11.78
CA PRO A 221 -1.09 13.24 -10.82
C PRO A 221 -1.69 13.03 -9.45
N LEU A 222 -0.86 13.16 -8.42
CA LEU A 222 -1.28 13.09 -7.03
C LEU A 222 -1.85 14.47 -6.60
N PRO A 223 -3.08 14.54 -6.04
CA PRO A 223 -3.70 15.83 -5.67
C PRO A 223 -2.96 16.58 -4.57
N ARG A 224 -2.39 15.84 -3.61
CA ARG A 224 -1.60 16.34 -2.47
C ARG A 224 -0.66 15.24 -1.96
N PRO A 225 0.40 15.52 -1.19
CA PRO A 225 1.24 14.46 -0.62
C PRO A 225 0.43 13.42 0.17
N PHE A 226 0.96 12.21 0.28
CA PHE A 226 0.36 11.16 1.12
C PHE A 226 0.20 11.65 2.57
N ASP A 227 -0.91 11.29 3.21
CA ASP A 227 -1.11 11.54 4.63
C ASP A 227 -0.15 10.67 5.42
N ARG A 228 0.62 11.29 6.32
CA ARG A 228 1.62 10.61 7.16
C ARG A 228 1.38 10.96 8.61
N ASP A 229 1.47 9.97 9.47
CA ASP A 229 1.50 10.19 10.91
C ASP A 229 2.76 11.00 11.23
N GLY A 230 2.66 12.02 12.09
CA GLY A 230 3.77 12.95 12.37
C GLY A 230 5.08 12.26 12.82
N ALA A 231 4.99 11.06 13.42
CA ALA A 231 6.14 10.23 13.77
C ALA A 231 6.89 9.63 12.56
N ALA A 232 6.24 9.53 11.40
CA ALA A 232 6.85 9.08 10.15
C ALA A 232 7.58 10.22 9.41
N GLN A 233 7.48 11.47 9.87
CA GLN A 233 8.12 12.60 9.22
C GLN A 233 9.65 12.58 9.43
N PHE A 234 10.39 13.03 8.42
CA PHE A 234 11.83 13.16 8.50
C PHE A 234 12.20 14.38 9.34
N ASP A 235 12.95 14.19 10.42
CA ASP A 235 13.50 15.32 11.18
C ASP A 235 14.67 15.93 10.42
N THR A 236 14.41 17.06 9.76
CA THR A 236 15.41 17.86 9.07
C THR A 236 15.77 19.12 9.82
N SER A 237 15.34 19.29 11.08
CA SER A 237 15.60 20.48 11.90
C SER A 237 17.10 20.78 12.07
N LYS A 238 17.93 19.73 12.08
CA LYS A 238 19.39 19.83 12.18
C LYS A 238 20.09 20.19 10.86
N ARG A 239 19.36 20.19 9.74
CA ARG A 239 19.90 20.54 8.42
C ARG A 239 19.80 22.05 8.19
N PRO A 240 20.74 22.66 7.43
CA PRO A 240 20.60 24.03 6.96
C PRO A 240 19.23 24.25 6.28
N PRO A 241 18.65 25.47 6.28
CA PRO A 241 17.38 25.72 5.63
C PRO A 241 17.36 25.25 4.16
N ALA A 242 16.21 24.75 3.71
CA ALA A 242 16.04 24.34 2.32
C ALA A 242 16.23 25.55 1.38
N MET A 243 16.86 25.31 0.23
CA MET A 243 16.88 26.27 -0.87
C MET A 243 15.50 26.36 -1.53
N SER A 244 15.31 27.36 -2.39
CA SER A 244 14.03 27.64 -3.06
C SER A 244 13.48 26.49 -3.90
N ASP A 245 14.36 25.61 -4.39
CA ASP A 245 13.98 24.42 -5.16
C ASP A 245 13.70 23.18 -4.29
N GLY A 246 13.85 23.32 -2.96
CA GLY A 246 13.71 22.26 -1.96
C GLY A 246 15.01 21.51 -1.64
N TYR A 247 16.16 21.94 -2.17
CA TYR A 247 17.46 21.30 -1.89
C TYR A 247 17.89 21.54 -0.44
N ARG A 248 18.03 20.44 0.33
CA ARG A 248 18.36 20.42 1.76
C ARG A 248 19.10 19.12 2.17
N PRO A 249 20.36 18.93 1.73
CA PRO A 249 21.15 17.75 2.09
C PRO A 249 21.46 17.70 3.60
N PRO A 250 21.78 16.52 4.16
CA PRO A 250 22.38 16.42 5.50
C PRO A 250 23.75 17.13 5.54
N ALA A 251 24.38 17.26 6.71
CA ALA A 251 25.75 17.76 6.81
C ALA A 251 26.78 16.62 6.71
N LYS A 252 26.49 15.47 7.33
CA LYS A 252 27.29 14.23 7.25
C LYS A 252 26.43 13.06 6.79
N LEU A 253 26.85 12.39 5.73
CA LEU A 253 26.15 11.26 5.12
C LEU A 253 27.00 9.99 5.21
N ALA A 254 26.48 8.96 5.86
CA ALA A 254 27.07 7.62 5.78
C ALA A 254 26.40 6.81 4.67
N VAL A 255 27.19 6.10 3.87
CA VAL A 255 26.70 5.24 2.79
C VAL A 255 27.12 3.80 3.08
N LEU A 256 26.13 2.96 3.36
CA LEU A 256 26.28 1.55 3.71
C LEU A 256 26.00 0.72 2.47
N LEU A 257 27.04 0.16 1.88
CA LEU A 257 26.92 -0.71 0.70
C LEU A 257 27.79 -1.95 0.90
N PRO A 258 27.43 -3.10 0.31
CA PRO A 258 28.30 -4.25 0.29
C PRO A 258 29.41 -3.98 -0.74
N LEU A 259 30.52 -3.42 -0.27
CA LEU A 259 31.69 -3.06 -1.11
C LEU A 259 32.62 -4.27 -1.33
N SER A 260 32.38 -5.35 -0.58
CA SER A 260 33.03 -6.66 -0.74
C SER A 260 31.99 -7.78 -0.81
N GLY A 261 32.47 -9.02 -1.05
CA GLY A 261 31.62 -10.20 -1.09
C GLY A 261 30.76 -10.31 -2.35
N ARG A 262 29.70 -11.15 -2.28
CA ARG A 262 28.89 -11.53 -3.45
C ARG A 262 28.05 -10.39 -4.03
N LEU A 263 27.70 -9.40 -3.21
CA LEU A 263 26.86 -8.27 -3.62
C LEU A 263 27.66 -7.07 -4.16
N ALA A 264 28.99 -7.11 -4.13
CA ALA A 264 29.85 -6.02 -4.59
C ALA A 264 29.59 -5.62 -6.05
N THR A 265 29.37 -6.60 -6.93
CA THR A 265 29.06 -6.36 -8.35
C THR A 265 27.75 -5.57 -8.54
N ALA A 266 26.76 -5.79 -7.67
CA ALA A 266 25.50 -5.05 -7.70
C ALA A 266 25.62 -3.69 -7.00
N ALA A 267 26.45 -3.57 -5.96
CA ALA A 267 26.65 -2.32 -5.23
C ALA A 267 27.52 -1.30 -5.98
N GLN A 268 28.45 -1.75 -6.82
CA GLN A 268 29.33 -0.84 -7.55
C GLN A 268 28.56 0.17 -8.42
N PRO A 269 27.60 -0.24 -9.29
CA PRO A 269 26.77 0.71 -10.03
C PRO A 269 26.00 1.68 -9.15
N VAL A 270 25.46 1.20 -8.03
CA VAL A 270 24.74 2.05 -7.06
C VAL A 270 25.66 3.11 -6.46
N ARG A 271 26.87 2.72 -6.04
CA ARG A 271 27.89 3.65 -5.54
C ARG A 271 28.26 4.68 -6.61
N ASP A 272 28.56 4.22 -7.82
CA ASP A 272 29.07 5.08 -8.88
C ASP A 272 27.99 6.07 -9.36
N GLY A 273 26.72 5.65 -9.40
CA GLY A 273 25.58 6.52 -9.69
C GLY A 273 25.33 7.58 -8.62
N LEU A 274 25.42 7.18 -7.35
CA LEU A 274 25.34 8.10 -6.21
C LEU A 274 26.44 9.16 -6.31
N LEU A 275 27.69 8.73 -6.55
CA LEU A 275 28.83 9.63 -6.70
C LEU A 275 28.71 10.53 -7.93
N ALA A 276 28.18 10.04 -9.05
CA ALA A 276 27.99 10.86 -10.24
C ALA A 276 27.01 12.02 -9.98
N ALA A 277 25.89 11.74 -9.32
CA ALA A 277 24.92 12.78 -8.95
C ALA A 277 25.46 13.70 -7.85
N TYR A 278 26.24 13.17 -6.90
CA TYR A 278 26.92 13.95 -5.87
C TYR A 278 27.96 14.92 -6.46
N TYR A 279 28.82 14.44 -7.37
CA TYR A 279 29.83 15.30 -7.99
C TYR A 279 29.26 16.23 -9.07
N GLY A 280 28.12 15.89 -9.65
CA GLY A 280 27.35 16.78 -10.52
C GLY A 280 26.68 17.95 -9.79
N GLU A 281 26.56 17.89 -8.46
CA GLU A 281 26.07 18.99 -7.65
C GLU A 281 27.17 20.04 -7.41
N THR A 282 26.85 21.31 -7.69
CA THR A 282 27.77 22.45 -7.62
C THR A 282 27.59 23.27 -6.35
N ARG A 283 26.46 23.09 -5.65
CA ARG A 283 26.16 23.73 -4.36
C ARG A 283 26.87 23.00 -3.21
N ARG A 284 26.59 23.40 -1.97
CA ARG A 284 27.12 22.73 -0.77
C ARG A 284 26.68 21.27 -0.73
N ARG A 285 27.64 20.37 -0.50
CA ARG A 285 27.43 18.92 -0.37
C ARG A 285 27.79 18.44 1.05
N PRO A 286 27.23 17.30 1.52
CA PRO A 286 27.64 16.69 2.79
C PRO A 286 29.00 16.03 2.67
N ASP A 287 29.65 15.86 3.82
CA ASP A 287 30.78 14.92 3.92
C ASP A 287 30.24 13.49 3.82
N ILE A 288 30.71 12.73 2.83
CA ILE A 288 30.28 11.34 2.59
C ILE A 288 31.31 10.36 3.15
N ASN A 289 30.85 9.39 3.95
CA ASN A 289 31.65 8.26 4.43
C ASN A 289 31.06 6.93 3.96
N PHE A 290 31.80 6.17 3.16
CA PHE A 290 31.41 4.83 2.72
C PHE A 290 31.84 3.78 3.74
N ILE A 291 30.91 2.89 4.11
CA ILE A 291 31.14 1.81 5.06
C ILE A 291 30.70 0.50 4.43
N ASP A 292 31.62 -0.47 4.38
CA ASP A 292 31.35 -1.80 3.84
C ASP A 292 30.45 -2.60 4.79
N THR A 293 29.35 -3.13 4.27
CA THR A 293 28.44 -4.03 4.99
C THR A 293 28.80 -5.51 4.81
N ALA A 294 29.75 -5.81 3.92
CA ALA A 294 30.13 -7.16 3.48
C ALA A 294 28.99 -8.01 2.89
N GLY A 295 27.80 -7.42 2.67
CA GLY A 295 26.61 -8.11 2.16
C GLY A 295 25.95 -9.03 3.19
N THR A 296 26.08 -8.74 4.48
CA THR A 296 25.57 -9.62 5.56
C THR A 296 24.77 -8.82 6.60
N PRO A 297 23.77 -9.44 7.26
CA PRO A 297 23.04 -8.83 8.37
C PRO A 297 23.95 -8.26 9.47
N ALA A 298 24.94 -9.04 9.91
CA ALA A 298 25.88 -8.62 10.96
C ALA A 298 26.78 -7.47 10.51
N GLY A 299 27.29 -7.51 9.27
CA GLY A 299 28.10 -6.42 8.73
C GLY A 299 27.30 -5.13 8.53
N ALA A 300 26.03 -5.23 8.11
CA ALA A 300 25.14 -4.06 8.02
C ALA A 300 24.87 -3.41 9.39
N LEU A 301 24.64 -4.22 10.43
CA LEU A 301 24.49 -3.73 11.80
C LEU A 301 25.77 -3.03 12.29
N ALA A 302 26.94 -3.65 12.10
CA ALA A 302 28.22 -3.05 12.49
C ALA A 302 28.52 -1.76 11.71
N ALA A 303 28.19 -1.73 10.41
CA ALA A 303 28.35 -0.55 9.58
C ALA A 303 27.44 0.59 10.03
N TYR A 304 26.21 0.29 10.44
CA TYR A 304 25.29 1.27 11.02
C TYR A 304 25.81 1.82 12.35
N ASP A 305 26.30 0.96 13.25
CA ASP A 305 26.89 1.42 14.52
C ASP A 305 28.10 2.34 14.30
N LYS A 306 28.93 2.02 13.30
CA LYS A 306 30.05 2.88 12.88
C LYS A 306 29.57 4.22 12.32
N ALA A 307 28.49 4.25 11.55
CA ALA A 307 27.90 5.50 11.05
C ALA A 307 27.43 6.40 12.19
N VAL A 308 26.74 5.83 13.18
CA VAL A 308 26.30 6.53 14.40
C VAL A 308 27.52 7.08 15.16
N ALA A 309 28.53 6.25 15.42
CA ALA A 309 29.74 6.66 16.15
C ALA A 309 30.54 7.74 15.40
N SER A 310 30.49 7.76 14.06
CA SER A 310 31.13 8.79 13.22
C SER A 310 30.34 10.11 13.18
N GLY A 311 29.18 10.18 13.85
CA GLY A 311 28.31 11.35 13.88
C GLY A 311 27.63 11.62 12.54
N ALA A 312 27.24 10.58 11.80
CA ALA A 312 26.43 10.77 10.59
C ALA A 312 25.04 11.35 10.96
N ASP A 313 24.56 12.30 10.17
CA ASP A 313 23.21 12.86 10.34
C ASP A 313 22.15 12.06 9.59
N PHE A 314 22.59 11.28 8.60
CA PHE A 314 21.72 10.46 7.77
C PHE A 314 22.52 9.28 7.20
N VAL A 315 21.81 8.19 6.95
CA VAL A 315 22.36 6.96 6.37
C VAL A 315 21.65 6.64 5.06
N VAL A 316 22.41 6.27 4.03
CA VAL A 316 21.90 5.65 2.80
C VAL A 316 22.39 4.21 2.74
N GLY A 317 21.48 3.28 2.46
CA GLY A 317 21.72 1.84 2.57
C GLY A 317 21.20 1.26 3.90
N PRO A 318 21.30 -0.06 4.11
CA PRO A 318 22.01 -1.03 3.27
C PRO A 318 21.24 -1.43 2.00
N LEU A 319 21.82 -2.31 1.18
CA LEU A 319 21.32 -2.69 -0.15
C LEU A 319 20.64 -4.07 -0.18
N GLY A 320 21.17 -5.04 0.55
CA GLY A 320 20.62 -6.40 0.62
C GLY A 320 19.33 -6.45 1.44
N ARG A 321 18.38 -7.30 1.04
CA ARG A 321 17.09 -7.44 1.76
C ARG A 321 17.30 -7.86 3.22
N ASP A 322 18.15 -8.86 3.46
CA ASP A 322 18.44 -9.35 4.81
C ASP A 322 19.21 -8.31 5.65
N GLU A 323 19.99 -7.45 4.99
CA GLU A 323 20.67 -6.32 5.64
C GLU A 323 19.65 -5.26 6.09
N VAL A 324 18.68 -4.95 5.23
CA VAL A 324 17.59 -4.00 5.54
C VAL A 324 16.73 -4.55 6.68
N ASP A 325 16.36 -5.83 6.63
CA ASP A 325 15.60 -6.48 7.70
C ASP A 325 16.35 -6.44 9.04
N ALA A 326 17.67 -6.62 9.02
CA ALA A 326 18.49 -6.54 10.22
C ALA A 326 18.52 -5.12 10.81
N VAL A 327 18.72 -4.09 9.97
CA VAL A 327 18.75 -2.69 10.43
C VAL A 327 17.37 -2.23 10.91
N TYR A 328 16.30 -2.52 10.16
CA TYR A 328 14.93 -2.15 10.52
C TYR A 328 14.39 -2.93 11.73
N GLY A 329 14.92 -4.12 12.01
CA GLY A 329 14.58 -4.89 13.20
C GLY A 329 15.05 -4.27 14.53
N ARG A 330 15.81 -3.17 14.51
CA ARG A 330 16.18 -2.43 15.72
C ARG A 330 14.98 -1.66 16.27
N GLN A 331 14.78 -1.67 17.59
CA GLN A 331 13.66 -0.97 18.24
C GLN A 331 13.64 0.54 17.96
N GLN A 332 14.81 1.16 17.82
CA GLN A 332 14.93 2.56 17.45
C GLN A 332 16.23 2.80 16.66
N LEU A 333 16.14 3.61 15.61
CA LEU A 333 17.30 4.08 14.85
C LEU A 333 17.69 5.48 15.34
N GLN A 334 18.89 5.60 15.94
CA GLN A 334 19.45 6.88 16.37
C GLN A 334 19.72 7.86 15.20
N VAL A 335 20.08 7.31 14.03
CA VAL A 335 20.32 8.07 12.80
C VAL A 335 19.32 7.57 11.76
N PRO A 336 18.55 8.47 11.13
CA PRO A 336 17.57 8.06 10.13
C PRO A 336 18.19 7.43 8.88
N VAL A 337 17.47 6.48 8.28
CA VAL A 337 17.99 5.62 7.19
C VAL A 337 17.12 5.74 5.93
N LEU A 338 17.74 5.92 4.78
CA LEU A 338 17.17 5.57 3.48
C LEU A 338 17.72 4.21 3.05
N ALA A 339 17.00 3.13 3.35
CA ALA A 339 17.39 1.80 2.91
C ALA A 339 17.24 1.66 1.40
N LEU A 340 18.16 0.94 0.76
CA LEU A 340 18.17 0.72 -0.68
C LEU A 340 17.51 -0.60 -1.08
N ASN A 341 16.61 -1.07 -0.23
CA ASN A 341 15.69 -2.17 -0.47
C ASN A 341 14.42 -2.01 0.38
N ARG A 342 13.43 -2.89 0.17
CA ARG A 342 12.28 -3.02 1.07
C ARG A 342 12.50 -4.21 2.00
N GLY A 343 12.30 -3.99 3.30
CA GLY A 343 12.28 -5.05 4.30
C GLY A 343 10.91 -5.73 4.41
N LYS A 344 10.83 -6.74 5.27
CA LYS A 344 9.57 -7.36 5.71
C LYS A 344 8.72 -6.41 6.55
N ASP A 345 9.39 -5.57 7.34
CA ASP A 345 8.79 -4.59 8.23
C ASP A 345 8.73 -3.21 7.57
N ALA A 346 7.81 -2.36 8.03
CA ALA A 346 7.77 -0.98 7.61
C ALA A 346 9.05 -0.24 8.08
N PRO A 347 9.58 0.70 7.28
CA PRO A 347 10.63 1.60 7.72
C PRO A 347 10.34 2.22 9.10
N PRO A 348 11.31 2.23 10.03
CA PRO A 348 11.15 2.92 11.32
C PRO A 348 10.89 4.42 11.15
N ALA A 349 10.44 5.06 12.23
CA ALA A 349 10.21 6.51 12.28
C ALA A 349 11.40 7.31 11.70
N GLY A 350 11.10 8.30 10.87
CA GLY A 350 12.10 9.10 10.16
C GLY A 350 12.93 8.36 9.11
N SER A 351 12.64 7.09 8.79
CA SER A 351 13.36 6.31 7.78
C SER A 351 12.50 6.02 6.55
N ALA A 352 13.13 5.64 5.44
CA ALA A 352 12.43 5.20 4.23
C ALA A 352 13.11 4.05 3.51
N GLY A 353 12.30 3.24 2.80
CA GLY A 353 12.78 2.23 1.86
C GLY A 353 12.69 2.70 0.42
N PHE A 354 13.77 2.61 -0.34
CA PHE A 354 13.80 2.83 -1.78
C PHE A 354 14.25 1.54 -2.48
N SER A 355 13.47 1.07 -3.46
CA SER A 355 13.81 -0.18 -4.15
C SER A 355 13.41 -0.17 -5.61
N LEU A 356 14.05 -1.06 -6.36
CA LEU A 356 13.74 -1.41 -7.73
C LEU A 356 13.00 -2.76 -7.78
N ALA A 357 11.90 -2.87 -7.02
CA ALA A 357 11.20 -4.14 -6.79
C ALA A 357 10.62 -4.73 -8.10
N PRO A 358 10.76 -6.05 -8.36
CA PRO A 358 10.16 -6.71 -9.53
C PRO A 358 8.64 -6.59 -9.59
N GLU A 359 7.97 -6.51 -8.44
CA GLU A 359 6.53 -6.31 -8.37
C GLU A 359 6.09 -4.99 -8.99
N ASP A 360 6.88 -3.94 -8.84
CA ASP A 360 6.55 -2.62 -9.37
C ASP A 360 6.42 -2.69 -10.90
N ASP A 361 7.30 -3.44 -11.59
CA ASP A 361 7.24 -3.66 -13.05
C ASP A 361 5.97 -4.42 -13.45
N GLY A 362 5.59 -5.46 -12.70
CA GLY A 362 4.38 -6.21 -12.94
C GLY A 362 3.11 -5.36 -12.77
N ILE A 363 3.08 -4.53 -11.72
CA ILE A 363 1.97 -3.61 -11.45
C ILE A 363 1.83 -2.60 -12.59
N VAL A 364 2.90 -1.88 -12.95
CA VAL A 364 2.79 -0.84 -14.00
C VAL A 364 2.50 -1.43 -15.37
N ALA A 365 2.97 -2.64 -15.68
CA ALA A 365 2.64 -3.35 -16.91
C ALA A 365 1.14 -3.71 -16.99
N ALA A 366 0.56 -4.17 -15.87
CA ALA A 366 -0.88 -4.42 -15.80
C ALA A 366 -1.67 -3.13 -16.00
N GLU A 367 -1.25 -2.02 -15.37
CA GLU A 367 -1.90 -0.72 -15.54
C GLU A 367 -1.82 -0.22 -16.99
N TYR A 368 -0.65 -0.39 -17.64
CA TYR A 368 -0.43 -0.02 -19.04
C TYR A 368 -1.37 -0.77 -19.99
N LEU A 369 -1.50 -2.08 -19.83
CA LEU A 369 -2.39 -2.90 -20.67
C LEU A 369 -3.87 -2.56 -20.45
N ARG A 370 -4.28 -2.34 -19.20
CA ARG A 370 -5.67 -2.00 -18.87
C ARG A 370 -6.04 -0.58 -19.31
N GLY A 371 -5.09 0.35 -19.27
CA GLY A 371 -5.25 1.69 -19.87
C GLY A 371 -5.43 1.66 -21.39
N ARG A 372 -5.08 0.56 -22.05
CA ARG A 372 -5.30 0.29 -23.50
C ARG A 372 -6.44 -0.70 -23.75
N GLU A 373 -7.32 -0.87 -22.76
CA GLU A 373 -8.51 -1.73 -22.86
C GLU A 373 -8.20 -3.21 -23.15
N ARG A 374 -6.97 -3.68 -22.92
CA ARG A 374 -6.60 -5.08 -23.10
C ARG A 374 -7.14 -5.92 -21.96
N GLY A 375 -7.98 -6.89 -22.24
CA GLY A 375 -8.75 -7.65 -21.23
C GLY A 375 -8.26 -9.08 -21.01
N LYS A 376 -7.48 -9.65 -21.92
CA LYS A 376 -7.07 -11.06 -21.90
C LYS A 376 -5.57 -11.19 -22.15
N ALA A 377 -4.82 -11.43 -21.09
CA ALA A 377 -3.36 -11.49 -21.14
C ALA A 377 -2.84 -12.93 -21.03
N LEU A 378 -1.88 -13.28 -21.89
CA LEU A 378 -0.94 -14.37 -21.64
C LEU A 378 0.23 -13.83 -20.81
N VAL A 379 0.65 -14.56 -19.78
CA VAL A 379 1.86 -14.23 -19.01
C VAL A 379 2.96 -15.23 -19.34
N ILE A 380 4.16 -14.75 -19.65
CA ILE A 380 5.37 -15.56 -19.78
C ILE A 380 6.40 -15.04 -18.78
N ASN A 381 6.95 -15.92 -17.97
CA ASN A 381 7.89 -15.55 -16.91
C ASN A 381 9.11 -16.47 -16.87
N SER A 382 10.26 -15.91 -16.51
CA SER A 382 11.45 -16.71 -16.21
C SER A 382 11.25 -17.52 -14.93
N ALA A 383 11.97 -18.64 -14.82
CA ALA A 383 11.92 -19.54 -13.67
C ALA A 383 12.55 -18.96 -12.38
N ASP A 384 13.31 -17.87 -12.49
CA ASP A 384 13.92 -17.19 -11.34
C ASP A 384 12.89 -16.43 -10.48
N ASP A 385 13.31 -16.00 -9.28
CA ASP A 385 12.44 -15.27 -8.35
C ASP A 385 11.92 -13.95 -8.95
N THR A 386 12.78 -13.21 -9.65
CA THR A 386 12.45 -11.93 -10.30
C THR A 386 11.29 -12.07 -11.28
N GLY A 387 11.38 -13.03 -12.22
CA GLY A 387 10.33 -13.26 -13.20
C GLY A 387 9.01 -13.71 -12.56
N ARG A 388 9.08 -14.64 -11.60
CA ARG A 388 7.89 -15.13 -10.88
C ARG A 388 7.18 -14.04 -10.09
N ARG A 389 7.92 -13.17 -9.39
CA ARG A 389 7.34 -12.07 -8.59
C ARG A 389 6.71 -11.00 -9.46
N ALA A 390 7.37 -10.61 -10.56
CA ALA A 390 6.78 -9.67 -11.52
C ALA A 390 5.51 -10.25 -12.16
N ALA A 391 5.51 -11.53 -12.55
CA ALA A 391 4.34 -12.22 -13.10
C ALA A 391 3.18 -12.33 -12.11
N ALA A 392 3.46 -12.66 -10.84
CA ALA A 392 2.44 -12.73 -9.80
C ALA A 392 1.81 -11.36 -9.54
N ALA A 393 2.64 -10.31 -9.41
CA ALA A 393 2.16 -8.94 -9.22
C ALA A 393 1.33 -8.44 -10.41
N PHE A 394 1.77 -8.75 -11.64
CA PHE A 394 1.00 -8.47 -12.86
C PHE A 394 -0.35 -9.17 -12.82
N ALA A 395 -0.39 -10.48 -12.58
CA ALA A 395 -1.63 -11.26 -12.62
C ALA A 395 -2.65 -10.75 -11.59
N GLN A 396 -2.19 -10.47 -10.37
CA GLN A 396 -3.01 -9.90 -9.32
C GLN A 396 -3.56 -8.52 -9.72
N ARG A 397 -2.70 -7.62 -10.21
CA ARG A 397 -3.11 -6.26 -10.56
C ARG A 397 -4.02 -6.22 -11.79
N PHE A 398 -3.73 -7.04 -12.80
CA PHE A 398 -4.53 -7.15 -14.02
C PHE A 398 -5.95 -7.62 -13.68
N ALA A 399 -6.09 -8.63 -12.81
CA ALA A 399 -7.37 -9.09 -12.29
C ALA A 399 -8.12 -8.01 -11.49
N GLN A 400 -7.44 -7.26 -10.64
CA GLN A 400 -8.02 -6.13 -9.89
C GLN A 400 -8.58 -5.02 -10.78
N ARG A 401 -8.05 -4.88 -12.01
CA ARG A 401 -8.52 -3.94 -13.04
C ARG A 401 -9.54 -4.57 -14.00
N GLY A 402 -10.06 -5.75 -13.67
CA GLY A 402 -11.06 -6.49 -14.47
C GLY A 402 -10.49 -7.24 -15.68
N GLY A 403 -9.17 -7.36 -15.80
CA GLY A 403 -8.52 -8.20 -16.81
C GLY A 403 -8.47 -9.67 -16.40
N GLN A 404 -8.26 -10.55 -17.36
CA GLN A 404 -8.12 -11.99 -17.15
C GLN A 404 -6.74 -12.46 -17.63
N VAL A 405 -5.98 -13.11 -16.75
CA VAL A 405 -4.81 -13.89 -17.16
C VAL A 405 -5.30 -15.23 -17.68
N VAL A 406 -5.10 -15.50 -18.97
CA VAL A 406 -5.64 -16.68 -19.64
C VAL A 406 -4.73 -17.90 -19.42
N ALA A 407 -3.43 -17.67 -19.40
CA ALA A 407 -2.42 -18.68 -19.06
C ALA A 407 -1.14 -18.01 -18.54
N THR A 408 -0.38 -18.75 -17.75
CA THR A 408 0.97 -18.40 -17.32
C THR A 408 1.94 -19.49 -17.77
N VAL A 409 2.97 -19.12 -18.52
CA VAL A 409 3.98 -20.05 -19.05
C VAL A 409 5.34 -19.71 -18.46
N GLY A 410 5.88 -20.64 -17.67
CA GLY A 410 7.24 -20.53 -17.15
C GLY A 410 8.27 -20.96 -18.19
N VAL A 411 9.37 -20.22 -18.32
CA VAL A 411 10.50 -20.54 -19.19
C VAL A 411 11.80 -20.65 -18.41
N SER A 412 12.62 -21.63 -18.77
CA SER A 412 14.00 -21.78 -18.29
C SER A 412 14.95 -20.83 -19.04
N ASP A 413 16.24 -20.80 -18.66
CA ASP A 413 17.25 -20.02 -19.37
C ASP A 413 17.42 -20.49 -20.83
N ALA A 414 17.36 -21.80 -21.06
CA ALA A 414 17.27 -22.40 -22.39
C ALA A 414 15.80 -22.47 -22.82
N VAL A 415 15.32 -21.43 -23.51
CA VAL A 415 13.93 -21.33 -23.97
C VAL A 415 13.60 -22.47 -24.93
N GLY A 416 12.70 -23.36 -24.51
CA GLY A 416 12.12 -24.42 -25.35
C GLY A 416 10.98 -23.90 -26.25
N ASP A 417 10.30 -24.83 -26.93
CA ASP A 417 9.08 -24.52 -27.68
C ASP A 417 7.92 -24.23 -26.73
N VAL A 418 7.39 -23.00 -26.76
CA VAL A 418 6.21 -22.58 -26.00
C VAL A 418 4.93 -22.56 -26.84
N GLY A 419 5.02 -22.83 -28.14
CA GLY A 419 3.94 -22.62 -29.10
C GLY A 419 2.70 -23.43 -28.81
N ALA A 420 2.83 -24.65 -28.30
CA ALA A 420 1.69 -25.47 -27.89
C ALA A 420 0.93 -24.84 -26.70
N GLN A 421 1.66 -24.37 -25.66
CA GLN A 421 1.02 -23.70 -24.52
C GLN A 421 0.36 -22.38 -24.93
N VAL A 422 0.98 -21.62 -25.83
CA VAL A 422 0.42 -20.37 -26.36
C VAL A 422 -0.86 -20.64 -27.16
N ARG A 423 -0.87 -21.63 -28.07
CA ARG A 423 -2.07 -22.01 -28.83
C ARG A 423 -3.20 -22.51 -27.92
N ASN A 424 -2.87 -23.28 -26.89
CA ASN A 424 -3.84 -23.78 -25.92
C ASN A 424 -4.43 -22.68 -25.04
N ALA A 425 -3.72 -21.57 -24.84
CA ALA A 425 -4.27 -20.38 -24.17
C ALA A 425 -5.37 -19.69 -24.98
N GLY A 426 -5.47 -19.96 -26.29
CA GLY A 426 -6.49 -19.38 -27.16
C GLY A 426 -6.20 -17.91 -27.52
N GLN A 427 -7.25 -17.17 -27.88
CA GLN A 427 -7.10 -15.77 -28.29
C GLN A 427 -6.84 -14.84 -27.09
N VAL A 428 -5.72 -14.12 -27.17
CA VAL A 428 -5.30 -13.10 -26.20
C VAL A 428 -5.11 -11.77 -26.92
N ASP A 429 -5.40 -10.66 -26.25
CA ASP A 429 -5.18 -9.30 -26.77
C ASP A 429 -3.92 -8.65 -26.19
N ALA A 430 -3.27 -9.30 -25.21
CA ALA A 430 -2.00 -8.91 -24.66
C ALA A 430 -1.09 -10.08 -24.28
N VAL A 431 0.22 -9.83 -24.27
CA VAL A 431 1.24 -10.72 -23.71
C VAL A 431 2.11 -9.92 -22.74
N PHE A 432 2.23 -10.42 -21.51
CA PHE A 432 3.18 -9.90 -20.54
C PHE A 432 4.43 -10.78 -20.46
N LEU A 433 5.60 -10.15 -20.56
CA LEU A 433 6.93 -10.78 -20.64
C LEU A 433 7.77 -10.42 -19.40
N ALA A 434 7.65 -11.24 -18.36
CA ALA A 434 8.50 -11.19 -17.17
C ALA A 434 9.76 -12.05 -17.35
N VAL A 435 10.53 -11.75 -18.41
CA VAL A 435 11.73 -12.47 -18.84
C VAL A 435 12.86 -11.49 -19.16
N ARG A 436 14.09 -12.00 -19.32
CA ARG A 436 15.25 -11.20 -19.75
C ARG A 436 15.27 -11.05 -21.27
N ALA A 437 15.97 -10.02 -21.77
CA ALA A 437 16.07 -9.74 -23.20
C ALA A 437 16.47 -10.97 -24.08
N PRO A 438 17.46 -11.81 -23.71
CA PRO A 438 17.79 -13.01 -24.49
C PRO A 438 16.62 -13.98 -24.66
N GLN A 439 15.84 -14.18 -23.60
CA GLN A 439 14.66 -15.06 -23.64
C GLN A 439 13.55 -14.42 -24.48
N ALA A 440 13.31 -13.11 -24.33
CA ALA A 440 12.31 -12.39 -25.11
C ALA A 440 12.58 -12.48 -26.62
N ARG A 441 13.85 -12.39 -27.07
CA ARG A 441 14.23 -12.55 -28.47
C ARG A 441 13.86 -13.92 -29.04
N LEU A 442 14.00 -14.98 -28.25
CA LEU A 442 13.64 -16.34 -28.64
C LEU A 442 12.12 -16.59 -28.61
N LEU A 443 11.40 -15.90 -27.71
CA LEU A 443 9.96 -16.02 -27.56
C LEU A 443 9.17 -15.25 -28.63
N ALA A 444 9.66 -14.09 -29.05
CA ALA A 444 8.97 -13.23 -30.02
C ALA A 444 8.53 -13.95 -31.31
N PRO A 445 9.40 -14.70 -32.03
CA PRO A 445 8.97 -15.44 -33.22
C PRO A 445 7.98 -16.58 -32.89
N GLN A 446 8.16 -17.26 -31.75
CA GLN A 446 7.26 -18.34 -31.33
C GLN A 446 5.84 -17.82 -31.03
N LEU A 447 5.74 -16.67 -30.36
CA LEU A 447 4.48 -15.97 -30.10
C LEU A 447 3.77 -15.59 -31.39
N ALA A 448 4.51 -15.07 -32.36
CA ALA A 448 3.96 -14.70 -33.66
C ALA A 448 3.38 -15.93 -34.39
N LEU A 449 4.14 -17.02 -34.45
CA LEU A 449 3.72 -18.29 -35.09
C LEU A 449 2.57 -18.98 -34.35
N ALA A 450 2.47 -18.81 -33.03
CA ALA A 450 1.43 -19.42 -32.21
C ALA A 450 0.12 -18.61 -32.14
N GLY A 451 -0.02 -17.56 -32.94
CA GLY A 451 -1.26 -16.77 -33.05
C GLY A 451 -1.37 -15.58 -32.08
N ALA A 452 -0.31 -15.27 -31.32
CA ALA A 452 -0.23 -14.11 -30.43
C ALA A 452 0.50 -12.90 -31.05
N GLY A 453 0.78 -12.93 -32.37
CA GLY A 453 1.51 -11.87 -33.07
C GLY A 453 0.82 -10.50 -33.06
N GLY A 454 -0.51 -10.47 -33.07
CA GLY A 454 -1.32 -9.25 -33.01
C GLY A 454 -1.57 -8.72 -31.59
N ALA A 455 -1.16 -9.45 -30.55
CA ALA A 455 -1.36 -9.04 -29.17
C ALA A 455 -0.40 -7.91 -28.78
N THR A 456 -0.86 -7.00 -27.92
CA THR A 456 0.00 -5.96 -27.35
C THR A 456 1.02 -6.60 -26.41
N ARG A 457 2.31 -6.45 -26.69
CA ARG A 457 3.39 -7.04 -25.89
C ARG A 457 3.96 -6.02 -24.91
N VAL A 458 3.96 -6.36 -23.63
CA VAL A 458 4.57 -5.57 -22.57
C VAL A 458 5.55 -6.43 -21.79
N GLY A 459 6.75 -5.95 -21.51
CA GLY A 459 7.75 -6.62 -20.69
C GLY A 459 8.10 -5.85 -19.43
N THR A 460 9.02 -6.43 -18.66
CA THR A 460 9.61 -5.78 -17.47
C THR A 460 10.82 -4.93 -17.86
N SER A 461 11.33 -4.13 -16.91
CA SER A 461 12.58 -3.37 -17.08
C SER A 461 13.82 -4.26 -17.33
N GLN A 462 13.70 -5.59 -17.20
CA GLN A 462 14.74 -6.54 -17.62
C GLN A 462 14.98 -6.55 -19.14
N LEU A 463 14.14 -5.87 -19.91
CA LEU A 463 14.35 -5.63 -21.35
C LEU A 463 15.19 -4.40 -21.65
N THR A 464 15.51 -3.56 -20.65
CA THR A 464 16.10 -2.22 -20.84
C THR A 464 17.41 -2.20 -21.64
N VAL A 465 18.13 -3.31 -21.67
CA VAL A 465 19.34 -3.42 -22.49
C VAL A 465 19.30 -4.71 -23.31
N GLY A 466 19.14 -4.51 -24.62
CA GLY A 466 19.33 -5.54 -25.62
C GLY A 466 20.79 -6.00 -25.71
N SER A 467 21.13 -6.86 -26.67
CA SER A 467 22.48 -7.42 -26.76
C SER A 467 23.56 -6.41 -27.17
N GLY A 468 23.17 -5.17 -27.48
CA GLY A 468 24.04 -4.15 -28.05
C GLY A 468 24.25 -4.31 -29.55
N LYS A 469 23.59 -5.31 -30.16
CA LYS A 469 23.57 -5.58 -31.59
C LYS A 469 22.17 -5.35 -32.11
N VAL A 470 22.03 -4.37 -32.99
CA VAL A 470 20.74 -3.95 -33.53
C VAL A 470 20.03 -5.12 -34.21
N GLU A 471 20.77 -5.96 -34.93
CA GLU A 471 20.24 -7.08 -35.71
C GLU A 471 19.56 -8.15 -34.84
N GLU A 472 20.07 -8.36 -33.62
CA GLU A 472 19.46 -9.31 -32.68
C GLU A 472 18.23 -8.69 -31.99
N ASP A 473 18.29 -7.40 -31.67
CA ASP A 473 17.25 -6.71 -30.90
C ASP A 473 16.03 -6.32 -31.74
N VAL A 474 16.08 -6.40 -33.07
CA VAL A 474 14.89 -6.26 -33.95
C VAL A 474 13.79 -7.26 -33.56
N ALA A 475 14.14 -8.43 -33.03
CA ALA A 475 13.18 -9.40 -32.53
C ALA A 475 12.34 -8.87 -31.35
N LEU A 476 12.79 -7.81 -30.67
CA LEU A 476 12.07 -7.18 -29.56
C LEU A 476 11.11 -6.08 -30.02
N ASP A 477 11.08 -5.75 -31.32
CA ASP A 477 10.31 -4.62 -31.84
C ASP A 477 8.81 -4.68 -31.45
N GLY A 478 8.31 -3.52 -31.06
CA GLY A 478 6.94 -3.33 -30.57
C GLY A 478 6.67 -3.84 -29.16
N ILE A 479 7.64 -4.44 -28.47
CA ILE A 479 7.52 -4.75 -27.03
C ILE A 479 7.69 -3.45 -26.25
N VAL A 480 6.73 -3.14 -25.39
CA VAL A 480 6.76 -1.98 -24.50
C VAL A 480 7.24 -2.39 -23.12
N TYR A 481 8.01 -1.56 -22.41
CA TYR A 481 8.49 -1.90 -21.07
C TYR A 481 8.80 -0.64 -20.25
N PRO A 482 8.72 -0.72 -18.90
CA PRO A 482 9.14 0.37 -18.03
C PRO A 482 10.67 0.51 -18.08
N ASN A 483 11.15 1.75 -18.14
CA ASN A 483 12.55 2.12 -18.24
C ASN A 483 12.86 3.28 -17.29
N GLU A 484 14.13 3.39 -16.93
CA GLU A 484 14.60 4.51 -16.13
C GLU A 484 14.63 5.78 -16.98
N ALA A 485 14.13 6.88 -16.42
CA ALA A 485 14.06 8.17 -17.09
C ALA A 485 15.42 8.62 -17.66
N TRP A 486 16.51 8.33 -16.95
CA TRP A 486 17.87 8.68 -17.36
C TRP A 486 18.31 8.07 -18.69
N ASN A 487 17.77 6.90 -19.06
CA ASN A 487 18.10 6.24 -20.32
C ASN A 487 17.41 6.86 -21.53
N VAL A 488 16.35 7.65 -21.30
CA VAL A 488 15.46 8.11 -22.37
C VAL A 488 15.28 9.61 -22.44
N ARG A 489 15.68 10.34 -21.40
CA ARG A 489 15.66 11.81 -21.34
C ARG A 489 16.78 12.35 -20.45
N SER A 490 17.06 13.63 -20.60
CA SER A 490 17.99 14.35 -19.72
C SER A 490 17.48 14.41 -18.29
N VAL A 491 18.38 14.24 -17.32
CA VAL A 491 18.09 14.33 -15.89
C VAL A 491 19.00 15.39 -15.29
N SER A 492 18.42 16.36 -14.58
CA SER A 492 19.19 17.44 -13.95
C SER A 492 20.24 16.87 -12.98
N GLY A 493 21.48 17.37 -13.08
CA GLY A 493 22.60 16.95 -12.24
C GLY A 493 23.31 15.67 -12.70
N LEU A 494 22.90 15.07 -13.84
CA LEU A 494 23.55 13.90 -14.42
C LEU A 494 23.93 14.15 -15.90
N PRO A 495 25.12 13.70 -16.34
CA PRO A 495 25.41 13.59 -17.77
C PRO A 495 24.48 12.58 -18.44
N SER A 496 24.39 12.59 -19.77
CA SER A 496 23.55 11.63 -20.50
C SER A 496 24.01 10.18 -20.27
N ALA A 497 23.07 9.23 -20.25
CA ALA A 497 23.37 7.82 -20.02
C ALA A 497 24.37 7.27 -21.05
N SER A 498 24.26 7.65 -22.32
CA SER A 498 25.18 7.24 -23.39
C SER A 498 26.61 7.77 -23.15
N GLN A 499 26.74 9.01 -22.71
CA GLN A 499 28.04 9.62 -22.40
C GLN A 499 28.71 8.90 -21.22
N VAL A 500 27.99 8.66 -20.12
CA VAL A 500 28.56 7.95 -18.96
C VAL A 500 28.87 6.50 -19.31
N ALA A 501 27.98 5.82 -20.04
CA ALA A 501 28.20 4.46 -20.50
C ALA A 501 29.42 4.33 -21.43
N SER A 502 29.83 5.38 -22.16
CA SER A 502 31.03 5.31 -23.00
C SER A 502 32.32 5.12 -22.17
N THR A 503 32.40 5.71 -20.98
CA THR A 503 33.61 5.70 -20.15
C THR A 503 33.53 4.77 -18.96
N LEU A 504 32.33 4.51 -18.43
CA LEU A 504 32.14 3.80 -17.17
C LEU A 504 31.36 2.49 -17.35
N PRO A 505 31.99 1.32 -17.17
CA PRO A 505 31.32 0.03 -17.32
C PRO A 505 30.13 -0.16 -16.37
N SER A 506 30.18 0.41 -15.16
CA SER A 506 29.10 0.33 -14.16
C SER A 506 27.85 1.15 -14.52
N ALA A 507 27.88 1.92 -15.62
CA ALA A 507 26.72 2.60 -16.19
C ALA A 507 26.17 1.93 -17.46
N ARG A 508 26.81 0.84 -17.94
CA ARG A 508 26.39 0.12 -19.16
C ARG A 508 25.39 -0.98 -18.83
N GLY A 509 24.58 -1.37 -19.82
CA GLY A 509 23.81 -2.60 -19.69
C GLY A 509 22.81 -2.57 -18.53
N ALA A 510 22.56 -3.75 -17.96
CA ALA A 510 21.74 -3.89 -16.75
C ALA A 510 22.26 -3.07 -15.56
N ALA A 511 23.57 -2.74 -15.52
CA ALA A 511 24.16 -1.92 -14.47
C ALA A 511 23.68 -0.46 -14.51
N GLY A 512 23.34 0.08 -15.69
CA GLY A 512 22.81 1.44 -15.84
C GLY A 512 21.55 1.69 -15.02
N ARG A 513 20.74 0.66 -14.79
CA ARG A 513 19.55 0.72 -13.91
C ARG A 513 19.94 0.98 -12.45
N LEU A 514 20.90 0.22 -11.94
CA LEU A 514 21.42 0.37 -10.58
C LEU A 514 22.20 1.68 -10.42
N PHE A 515 22.82 2.16 -11.49
CA PHE A 515 23.44 3.48 -11.55
C PHE A 515 22.39 4.60 -11.40
N ALA A 516 21.31 4.59 -12.18
CA ALA A 516 20.20 5.53 -12.04
C ALA A 516 19.61 5.51 -10.62
N PHE A 517 19.48 4.31 -10.05
CA PHE A 517 19.01 4.11 -8.68
C PHE A 517 19.96 4.70 -7.63
N GLY A 518 21.28 4.54 -7.80
CA GLY A 518 22.27 5.20 -6.95
C GLY A 518 22.18 6.73 -7.02
N ALA A 519 22.01 7.27 -8.22
CA ALA A 519 21.86 8.71 -8.42
C ALA A 519 20.60 9.26 -7.72
N ASP A 520 19.49 8.52 -7.79
CA ASP A 520 18.27 8.87 -7.08
C ASP A 520 18.38 8.69 -5.57
N ALA A 521 19.15 7.71 -5.08
CA ALA A 521 19.42 7.58 -3.65
C ALA A 521 20.05 8.87 -3.09
N TRP A 522 21.05 9.43 -3.78
CA TRP A 522 21.59 10.75 -3.45
C TRP A 522 20.50 11.83 -3.49
N LYS A 523 19.76 11.90 -4.60
CA LYS A 523 18.74 12.93 -4.82
C LYS A 523 17.66 12.92 -3.73
N ILE A 524 17.18 11.75 -3.33
CA ILE A 524 16.21 11.59 -2.25
C ILE A 524 16.75 12.16 -0.95
N THR A 525 18.03 11.92 -0.60
CA THR A 525 18.61 12.50 0.63
C THR A 525 18.61 14.02 0.62
N ALA A 526 18.88 14.63 -0.54
CA ALA A 526 18.96 16.06 -0.72
C ALA A 526 17.58 16.73 -0.83
N TYR A 527 16.54 16.03 -1.24
CA TYR A 527 15.20 16.60 -1.48
C TYR A 527 14.12 15.97 -0.57
N LEU A 528 14.51 15.45 0.60
CA LEU A 528 13.64 14.68 1.48
C LEU A 528 12.43 15.49 1.99
N ASP A 529 12.65 16.76 2.33
CA ASP A 529 11.58 17.68 2.76
C ASP A 529 10.60 17.94 1.62
N LYS A 530 11.10 18.26 0.42
CA LYS A 530 10.28 18.46 -0.77
C LYS A 530 9.47 17.22 -1.10
N LEU A 531 10.12 16.06 -1.08
CA LEU A 531 9.48 14.78 -1.36
C LEU A 531 8.36 14.46 -0.35
N SER A 532 8.52 14.91 0.91
CA SER A 532 7.52 14.73 1.97
C SER A 532 6.37 15.75 1.89
N ASN A 533 6.64 16.99 1.49
CA ASN A 533 5.71 18.12 1.62
C ASN A 533 5.03 18.56 0.33
N GLU A 534 5.65 18.30 -0.82
CA GLU A 534 5.14 18.73 -2.14
C GLU A 534 4.71 17.53 -2.99
N GLY A 535 5.35 16.36 -2.78
CA GLY A 535 5.11 15.14 -3.55
C GLY A 535 5.65 15.24 -4.99
N GLY A 536 6.12 14.11 -5.53
CA GLY A 536 6.67 14.06 -6.89
C GLY A 536 8.04 14.70 -7.01
N LEU A 537 9.07 13.87 -7.16
CA LEU A 537 10.44 14.30 -7.41
C LEU A 537 10.94 13.62 -8.68
N ASP A 538 11.20 14.39 -9.74
CA ASP A 538 11.72 13.83 -10.97
C ASP A 538 13.13 13.27 -10.76
N GLY A 539 13.27 11.97 -10.83
CA GLY A 539 14.52 11.23 -10.67
C GLY A 539 15.01 10.57 -11.97
N ALA A 540 16.19 9.98 -11.87
CA ALA A 540 16.81 9.15 -12.88
C ALA A 540 16.03 7.83 -13.14
N THR A 541 15.34 7.30 -12.12
CA THR A 541 14.52 6.08 -12.18
C THR A 541 13.03 6.35 -12.46
N GLY A 542 12.69 7.60 -12.80
CA GLY A 542 11.31 8.06 -12.97
C GLY A 542 10.91 9.10 -11.93
N THR A 543 9.63 9.39 -11.82
CA THR A 543 9.13 10.34 -10.81
C THR A 543 8.93 9.60 -9.49
N LEU A 544 9.52 10.14 -8.42
CA LEU A 544 9.57 9.52 -7.10
C LEU A 544 8.50 10.12 -6.19
N PHE A 545 7.84 9.27 -5.41
CA PHE A 545 6.84 9.67 -4.41
C PHE A 545 7.12 8.94 -3.11
N LEU A 546 6.90 9.61 -1.99
CA LEU A 546 7.08 9.03 -0.66
C LEU A 546 5.71 8.71 -0.08
N ASP A 547 5.47 7.42 0.14
CA ASP A 547 4.17 6.95 0.60
C ASP A 547 3.99 7.06 2.12
N SER A 548 2.77 6.78 2.56
CA SER A 548 2.37 6.80 3.98
C SER A 548 3.16 5.84 4.87
N ASN A 549 3.73 4.79 4.29
CA ASN A 549 4.44 3.73 4.99
C ASN A 549 5.97 3.97 4.94
N GLY A 550 6.42 5.14 4.47
CA GLY A 550 7.84 5.46 4.34
C GLY A 550 8.52 4.76 3.16
N ASN A 551 7.81 4.19 2.19
CA ASN A 551 8.45 3.66 0.99
C ASN A 551 8.42 4.67 -0.15
N ILE A 552 9.49 4.68 -0.93
CA ILE A 552 9.58 5.42 -2.18
C ILE A 552 8.90 4.59 -3.27
N LEU A 553 7.82 5.15 -3.81
CA LEU A 553 7.14 4.69 -5.01
C LEU A 553 7.76 5.37 -6.23
N ARG A 554 7.74 4.67 -7.36
CA ARG A 554 8.26 5.17 -8.63
C ARG A 554 7.19 5.11 -9.70
N GLN A 555 7.11 6.18 -10.47
CA GLN A 555 6.45 6.18 -11.78
C GLN A 555 7.54 6.16 -12.85
N PRO A 556 7.80 5.00 -13.50
CA PRO A 556 8.88 4.87 -14.47
C PRO A 556 8.58 5.64 -15.76
N ALA A 557 9.61 5.84 -16.59
CA ALA A 557 9.41 6.17 -17.99
C ALA A 557 9.03 4.91 -18.78
N TRP A 558 8.50 5.09 -19.99
CA TRP A 558 8.15 3.98 -20.88
C TRP A 558 9.01 3.98 -22.13
N SER A 559 9.34 2.80 -22.61
CA SER A 559 10.09 2.59 -23.85
C SER A 559 9.49 1.48 -24.69
N THR A 560 9.77 1.50 -25.98
CA THR A 560 9.52 0.40 -26.90
C THR A 560 10.74 0.15 -27.77
N PHE A 561 10.89 -1.06 -28.32
CA PHE A 561 11.89 -1.32 -29.35
C PHE A 561 11.35 -0.95 -30.74
N ASN A 562 12.17 -0.25 -31.52
CA ASN A 562 11.91 0.07 -32.93
C ASN A 562 13.21 -0.01 -33.71
N GLY A 563 13.26 -0.89 -34.72
CA GLY A 563 14.47 -1.14 -35.51
C GLY A 563 15.62 -1.63 -34.64
N GLY A 564 15.32 -2.46 -33.63
CA GLY A 564 16.31 -3.01 -32.68
C GLY A 564 16.89 -1.99 -31.70
N ARG A 565 16.30 -0.79 -31.59
CA ARG A 565 16.75 0.26 -30.67
C ARG A 565 15.65 0.64 -29.68
N PRO A 566 15.99 0.88 -28.40
CA PRO A 566 15.04 1.38 -27.43
C PRO A 566 14.67 2.84 -27.75
N MET A 567 13.37 3.12 -27.84
CA MET A 567 12.79 4.43 -28.11
C MET A 567 11.83 4.83 -26.98
N PRO A 568 11.87 6.08 -26.49
CA PRO A 568 10.90 6.56 -25.51
C PRO A 568 9.47 6.55 -26.05
N ILE A 569 8.50 6.23 -25.19
CA ILE A 569 7.09 6.47 -25.44
C ILE A 569 6.71 7.81 -24.80
N VAL A 570 6.47 8.82 -25.62
CA VAL A 570 6.07 10.16 -25.15
C VAL A 570 4.68 10.11 -24.53
N GLY A 571 4.50 10.75 -23.38
CA GLY A 571 3.23 10.79 -22.65
C GLY A 571 2.94 9.54 -21.79
N GLY A 572 3.75 8.49 -21.90
CA GLY A 572 3.68 7.30 -21.04
C GLY A 572 2.32 6.59 -21.04
N ARG A 573 1.50 6.81 -22.08
CA ARG A 573 0.12 6.35 -22.17
C ARG A 573 -0.20 5.76 -23.51
#